data_AF-A0A920SIU1-F1
#
_entry.id   AF-A0A920SIU1-F1
#
_cell.length_a   1.000
_cell.length_b   1.000
_cell.length_c   1.000
_cell.angle_alpha   90.00
_cell.angle_beta   90.00
_cell.angle_gamma   90.00
#
_symmetry.space_group_name_H-M   'P 1'
#
loop_
_entity.id
_entity.type
_entity.pdbx_description
1 polymer ?
#
loop_
_entity_poly.entity_id
_entity_poly.type
_entity_poly.pdbx_seq_one_letter_code
_entity_poly.pdbx_strand_id
1 'polypeptide(L)' 'MLCSHADVIPDVIRDVVSDGASLSGGRGCAYASIWELTVADGTITHAHYHQ' A
#
# COMPACT_ATOMS: atom_id res chain seq x y z
N MET A 1 0.34 12.26 -0.17
CA MET A 1 -0.81 11.52 -0.74
C MET A 1 -0.50 11.28 -2.21
N LEU A 2 -0.35 10.02 -2.62
CA LEU A 2 -0.21 9.66 -4.03
C LEU A 2 -1.60 9.29 -4.54
N CYS A 3 -2.19 10.14 -5.38
CA CYS A 3 -3.42 9.81 -6.07
C CYS A 3 -3.05 9.17 -7.40
N SER A 4 -3.34 7.88 -7.55
CA SER A 4 -3.17 7.17 -8.81
C SER A 4 -4.49 6.57 -9.25
N HIS A 5 -4.52 6.07 -10.47
CA HIS A 5 -5.60 5.23 -10.94
C HIS A 5 -5.50 3.84 -10.28
N ALA A 6 -6.63 3.15 -10.18
CA ALA A 6 -6.74 1.87 -9.47
C ALA A 6 -5.90 0.73 -10.08
N ASP A 7 -5.32 0.95 -11.27
CA ASP A 7 -4.45 0.03 -12.00
C ASP A 7 -2.99 0.05 -11.54
N VAL A 8 -2.48 1.16 -10.97
CA VAL A 8 -1.08 1.27 -10.52
C VAL A 8 -0.91 0.85 -9.05
N ILE A 9 -1.92 1.08 -8.21
CA ILE A 9 -1.87 0.79 -6.77
C ILE A 9 -1.56 -0.70 -6.48
N PRO A 10 -2.18 -1.68 -7.17
CA PRO A 10 -1.91 -3.09 -6.90
C PRO A 10 -0.45 -3.50 -7.17
N ASP A 11 0.19 -2.92 -8.19
CA ASP A 11 1.57 -3.23 -8.53
C ASP A 11 2.53 -2.63 -7.51
N VAL A 12 2.32 -1.37 -7.10
CA VAL A 12 3.12 -0.75 -6.03
C VAL A 12 3.02 -1.52 -4.71
N ILE A 13 1.81 -1.95 -4.31
CA ILE A 13 1.63 -2.75 -3.10
C ILE A 13 2.28 -4.13 -3.24
N ARG A 14 2.30 -4.72 -4.44
CA ARG A 14 2.99 -6.00 -4.69
C ARG A 14 4.50 -5.85 -4.50
N ASP A 15 5.09 -4.76 -4.99
CA ASP A 15 6.52 -4.49 -4.84
C ASP A 15 6.87 -4.27 -3.37
N VAL A 16 6.10 -3.43 -2.67
CA VAL A 16 6.25 -3.18 -1.22
C VAL A 16 6.24 -4.47 -0.39
N VAL A 17 5.33 -5.40 -0.70
CA VAL A 17 5.28 -6.71 -0.02
C VAL A 17 6.44 -7.61 -0.41
N SER A 18 6.85 -7.58 -1.68
CA SER A 18 7.99 -8.37 -2.17
C SER A 18 9.30 -7.93 -1.49
N ASP A 19 9.40 -6.64 -1.15
CA ASP A 19 10.51 -6.05 -0.40
C ASP A 19 10.43 -6.33 1.12
N GLY A 20 9.41 -7.08 1.57
CA GLY A 20 9.29 -7.58 2.94
C GLY A 20 8.38 -6.78 3.85
N ALA A 21 7.65 -5.79 3.33
CA ALA A 21 6.68 -5.06 4.12
C ALA A 21 5.48 -5.95 4.49
N SER A 22 4.98 -5.78 5.70
CA SER A 22 3.79 -6.48 6.18
C SER A 22 2.50 -5.77 5.75
N LEU A 23 1.40 -6.53 5.60
CA LEU A 23 0.09 -6.00 5.24
C LEU A 23 -0.93 -6.13 6.37
N SER A 24 -1.85 -5.17 6.46
CA SER A 24 -3.04 -5.26 7.31
C SER A 24 -4.23 -4.46 6.71
N GLY A 25 -5.40 -4.52 7.35
CA GLY A 25 -6.60 -3.82 6.87
C GLY A 25 -7.31 -4.48 5.67
N GLY A 26 -6.77 -5.58 5.14
CA GLY A 26 -7.29 -6.28 3.96
C GLY A 26 -6.46 -5.98 2.71
N ARG A 27 -7.02 -6.26 1.53
CA ARG A 27 -6.39 -5.97 0.24
C ARG A 27 -7.46 -5.47 -0.73
N GLY A 28 -7.26 -4.30 -1.32
CA GLY A 28 -8.20 -3.75 -2.29
C GLY A 28 -7.71 -2.45 -2.94
N CYS A 29 -8.52 -1.97 -3.88
CA CYS A 29 -8.36 -0.69 -4.57
C CYS A 29 -9.74 -0.09 -4.89
N ALA A 30 -10.64 -0.09 -3.90
CA ALA A 30 -11.96 0.52 -4.07
C ALA A 30 -11.85 2.03 -4.35
N TYR A 31 -12.88 2.60 -4.96
CA TYR A 31 -12.94 4.05 -5.16
C TYR A 31 -12.81 4.78 -3.83
N ALA A 32 -11.94 5.80 -3.78
CA ALA A 32 -11.61 6.57 -2.58
C ALA A 32 -10.95 5.77 -1.42
N SER A 33 -10.54 4.53 -1.65
CA SER A 33 -9.74 3.77 -0.68
C SER A 33 -8.33 4.36 -0.52
N ILE A 34 -7.72 4.10 0.64
CA ILE A 34 -6.42 4.63 1.01
C ILE A 34 -5.51 3.48 1.44
N TRP A 35 -4.28 3.48 0.92
CA TRP A 35 -3.19 2.71 1.49
C TRP A 35 -2.30 3.65 2.31
N GLU A 36 -2.25 3.41 3.62
CA GLU A 36 -1.32 4.08 4.50
C GLU A 36 -0.02 3.27 4.58
N LEU A 37 1.11 3.92 4.33
CA LEU A 37 2.43 3.28 4.34
C LEU A 37 3.22 3.77 5.56
N THR A 38 3.72 2.83 6.36
CA THR A 38 4.67 3.11 7.44
C THR A 38 6.09 2.92 6.92
N VAL A 39 6.94 3.92 7.15
CA VAL A 39 8.35 3.92 6.74
C VAL A 39 9.23 4.00 7.98
N ALA A 40 10.22 3.12 8.06
CA ALA A 40 11.29 3.17 9.06
C ALA A 40 12.63 3.09 8.34
N ASP A 41 13.57 3.98 8.71
CA ASP A 41 14.92 4.02 8.13
C ASP A 41 14.95 4.08 6.60
N GLY A 42 13.98 4.80 6.00
CA GLY A 42 13.85 4.95 4.55
C GLY A 42 13.25 3.73 3.83
N THR A 43 12.88 2.67 4.55
CA THR A 43 12.26 1.46 4.00
C THR A 43 10.80 1.37 4.42
N ILE A 44 9.92 0.99 3.49
CA ILE A 44 8.52 0.73 3.81
C ILE A 44 8.44 -0.59 4.59
N THR A 45 7.94 -0.55 5.82
CA THR A 45 7.87 -1.72 6.71
C THR A 45 6.46 -2.26 6.86
N HIS A 46 5.45 -1.43 6.60
CA HIS A 46 4.06 -1.81 6.71
C HIS A 46 3.17 -1.04 5.73
N ALA A 47 2.13 -1.69 5.23
CA ALA A 47 1.05 -1.04 4.49
C ALA A 47 -0.33 -1.46 5.05
N HIS A 48 -1.15 -0.48 5.42
CA HIS A 48 -2.50 -0.69 5.94
C HIS A 48 -3.54 -0.19 4.95
N TYR A 49 -4.53 -1.03 4.63
CA TYR A 49 -5.65 -0.68 3.75
C TYR A 49 -6.84 -0.09 4.51
N HIS A 50 -7.35 1.05 4.04
CA HIS A 50 -8.60 1.66 4.48
C HIS A 50 -9.58 1.74 3.31
N GLN A 51 -10.81 1.27 3.54
CA GLN A 51 -11.93 1.43 2.61
C GLN A 51 -12.73 2.69 2.90
#